data_AF-A0A7J8YFW9-F1
#
_entry.id   AF-A0A7J8YFW9-F1
#
_cell.length_a   1.000
_cell.length_b   1.000
_cell.length_c   1.000
_cell.angle_alpha   90.00
_cell.angle_beta   90.00
_cell.angle_gamma   90.00
#
_symmetry.space_group_name_H-M   'P 1'
#
loop_
_entity.id
_entity.type
_entity.pdbx_description
1 polymer ?
#
loop_
_entity_poly.entity_id
_entity_poly.type
_entity_poly.pdbx_seq_one_letter_code
_entity_poly.pdbx_strand_id
1 'polypeptide(L)'
;MSSSVFSAVRSFSLFAFLFLFLSPALASESDHKYQSDDPVTLWVNKVGPYNNPQETYNYYSLPFCHPGTNPAHKWGGLGEVLGGNELIDSQIDIKFLKNVDKSTICQLELDEAKVRQFKDAIENSYWFEFFMGIILSIWLTLLEHLLSSLLFCFCHVCAFNDAESSDDLPLWGFVGELHPDKNSDNGKHVLYTHKNIVIKYNKDQIIHVNLTQESPKPLEAGRVLDMTYSVKWLQTNVTFARRFDVYLDYPFFEHQIHWFSVFNSFMMVIFLTGLVSMILMRTLRNDYAKYAREDDDLESLERDVSEESGWKLVHGDVFRPPRYLALLSAVVGTGAQLAMLVLLVILLAIVGTLYV
;
A
#
# COMPACT_ATOMS: atom_id res chain seq x y z
N MET A 1 -38.23 -43.91 9.97
CA MET A 1 -37.29 -43.43 11.00
C MET A 1 -35.96 -42.97 10.39
N SER A 2 -35.97 -42.24 9.26
CA SER A 2 -34.76 -41.89 8.47
C SER A 2 -34.72 -40.41 8.04
N SER A 3 -35.87 -39.73 7.93
CA SER A 3 -35.95 -38.31 7.53
C SER A 3 -35.66 -37.30 8.65
N SER A 4 -35.88 -37.65 9.92
CA SER A 4 -35.65 -36.75 11.06
C SER A 4 -34.18 -36.66 11.47
N VAL A 5 -33.39 -37.72 11.27
CA VAL A 5 -31.97 -37.76 11.64
C VAL A 5 -31.12 -36.93 10.66
N PHE A 6 -31.48 -36.94 9.37
CA PHE A 6 -30.76 -36.16 8.34
C PHE A 6 -30.94 -34.64 8.49
N SER A 7 -32.11 -34.20 8.98
CA SER A 7 -32.38 -32.77 9.25
C SER A 7 -31.65 -32.27 10.50
N ALA A 8 -31.57 -33.11 11.55
CA ALA A 8 -30.82 -32.79 12.77
C ALA A 8 -29.31 -32.66 12.50
N VAL A 9 -28.72 -33.53 11.68
CA VAL A 9 -27.29 -33.48 11.33
C VAL A 9 -26.95 -32.24 10.48
N ARG A 10 -27.83 -31.83 9.56
CA ARG A 10 -27.67 -30.58 8.79
C ARG A 10 -27.77 -29.33 9.66
N SER A 11 -28.70 -29.30 10.62
CA SER A 11 -28.88 -28.18 11.54
C SER A 11 -27.71 -28.05 12.51
N PHE A 12 -27.16 -29.17 13.01
CA PHE A 12 -25.99 -29.18 13.88
C PHE A 12 -24.72 -28.74 13.15
N SER A 13 -24.55 -29.14 11.88
CA SER A 13 -23.42 -28.71 11.04
C SER A 13 -23.48 -27.22 10.70
N LEU A 14 -24.67 -26.65 10.48
CA LEU A 14 -24.86 -25.21 10.27
C LEU A 14 -24.60 -24.40 11.55
N PHE A 15 -25.02 -24.92 12.72
CA PHE A 15 -24.80 -24.27 14.01
C PHE A 15 -23.31 -24.31 14.42
N ALA A 16 -22.62 -25.42 14.13
CA ALA A 16 -21.16 -25.54 14.33
C ALA A 16 -20.37 -24.62 13.40
N PHE A 17 -20.81 -24.47 12.14
CA PHE A 17 -20.22 -23.49 11.21
C PHE A 17 -20.43 -22.05 11.68
N LEU A 18 -21.62 -21.72 12.20
CA LEU A 18 -21.93 -20.40 12.74
C LEU A 18 -21.12 -20.08 14.02
N PHE A 19 -20.87 -21.09 14.87
CA PHE A 19 -20.06 -20.93 16.09
C PHE A 19 -18.56 -20.78 15.79
N LEU A 20 -18.06 -21.41 14.72
CA LEU A 20 -16.68 -21.22 14.24
C LEU A 20 -16.45 -19.81 13.68
N PHE A 21 -17.46 -19.16 13.10
CA PHE A 21 -17.39 -17.76 12.65
C PHE A 21 -17.54 -16.72 13.77
N LEU A 22 -17.99 -17.11 14.97
CA LEU A 22 -18.16 -16.20 16.12
C LEU A 22 -17.04 -16.30 17.17
N SER A 23 -15.98 -17.04 16.90
CA SER A 23 -14.79 -17.02 17.75
C SER A 23 -14.00 -15.75 17.42
N PRO A 24 -13.84 -14.77 18.33
CA PRO A 24 -12.86 -13.72 18.11
C PRO A 24 -11.49 -14.41 18.21
N ALA A 25 -10.90 -14.73 17.08
CA ALA A 25 -9.47 -14.99 17.01
C ALA A 25 -8.76 -13.66 17.30
N LEU A 26 -8.57 -13.35 18.58
CA LEU A 26 -7.65 -12.29 19.01
C LEU A 26 -6.24 -12.87 18.95
N ALA A 27 -5.74 -13.09 17.74
CA ALA A 27 -4.31 -13.10 17.49
C ALA A 27 -3.94 -11.65 17.15
N SER A 28 -3.53 -10.88 18.16
CA SER A 28 -2.94 -9.56 17.92
C SER A 28 -1.46 -9.80 17.57
N GLU A 29 -1.22 -9.99 16.28
CA GLU A 29 0.10 -10.00 15.65
C GLU A 29 0.66 -8.57 15.47
N SER A 30 -0.18 -7.56 15.75
CA SER A 30 0.02 -6.14 15.43
C SER A 30 0.63 -5.29 16.55
N ASP A 31 0.71 -5.79 17.78
CA ASP A 31 1.22 -5.02 18.93
C ASP A 31 2.64 -5.47 19.27
N HIS A 32 3.62 -5.11 18.44
CA HIS A 32 5.03 -5.37 18.71
C HIS A 32 5.45 -4.67 20.01
N LYS A 33 5.96 -5.45 20.97
CA LYS A 33 6.43 -5.01 22.30
C LYS A 33 7.85 -5.47 22.51
N TYR A 34 8.71 -4.53 22.88
CA TYR A 34 10.14 -4.71 23.12
C TYR A 34 10.40 -4.90 24.61
N GLN A 35 11.28 -5.85 24.92
CA GLN A 35 11.92 -5.98 26.22
C GLN A 35 13.21 -5.17 26.25
N SER A 36 13.67 -4.84 27.46
CA SER A 36 14.95 -4.15 27.63
C SER A 36 16.09 -4.99 27.05
N ASP A 37 17.02 -4.34 26.34
CA ASP A 37 18.13 -4.98 25.63
C ASP A 37 17.77 -5.81 24.38
N ASP A 38 16.50 -5.82 23.95
CA ASP A 38 16.14 -6.48 22.69
C ASP A 38 16.82 -5.81 21.48
N PRO A 39 17.29 -6.61 20.50
CA PRO A 39 17.91 -6.08 19.29
C PRO A 39 16.86 -5.40 18.41
N VAL A 40 17.18 -4.20 17.93
CA VAL A 40 16.39 -3.44 16.97
C VAL A 40 17.19 -3.36 15.67
N THR A 41 16.63 -3.88 14.59
CA THR A 41 17.34 -3.92 13.30
C THR A 41 17.12 -2.62 12.54
N LEU A 42 18.19 -2.09 11.97
CA LEU A 42 18.14 -0.99 11.01
C LEU A 42 18.37 -1.55 9.61
N TRP A 43 17.34 -1.46 8.78
CA TRP A 43 17.36 -1.87 7.38
C TRP A 43 17.71 -0.67 6.50
N VAL A 44 18.64 -0.87 5.58
CA VAL A 44 18.87 0.09 4.50
C VAL A 44 18.02 -0.29 3.30
N ASN A 45 17.44 0.70 2.62
CA ASN A 45 16.59 0.45 1.46
C ASN A 45 17.21 1.04 0.19
N LYS A 46 16.98 2.34 -0.04
CA LYS A 46 17.27 2.98 -1.32
C LYS A 46 17.84 4.38 -1.19
N VAL A 47 18.42 4.85 -2.29
CA VAL A 47 18.92 6.21 -2.52
C VAL A 47 18.36 6.74 -3.84
N GLY A 48 18.19 8.05 -3.96
CA GLY A 48 17.79 8.66 -5.22
C GLY A 48 17.82 10.19 -5.18
N PRO A 49 17.78 10.86 -6.34
CA PRO A 49 17.70 12.31 -6.43
C PRO A 49 16.37 12.83 -5.86
N TYR A 50 16.42 13.86 -5.01
CA TYR A 50 15.20 14.46 -4.44
C TYR A 50 14.28 15.08 -5.51
N ASN A 51 14.87 15.60 -6.60
CA ASN A 51 14.14 16.24 -7.69
C ASN A 51 13.46 15.24 -8.65
N ASN A 52 13.80 13.94 -8.60
CA ASN A 52 13.20 12.91 -9.45
C ASN A 52 12.88 11.63 -8.65
N PRO A 53 11.76 11.61 -7.90
CA PRO A 53 11.43 10.49 -7.00
C PRO A 53 11.18 9.14 -7.69
N GLN A 54 11.01 9.11 -9.01
CA GLN A 54 10.82 7.86 -9.79
C GLN A 54 12.13 7.10 -10.00
N GLU A 55 13.27 7.79 -9.85
CA GLU A 55 14.60 7.22 -9.98
C GLU A 55 15.11 6.81 -8.61
N THR A 56 15.20 5.51 -8.38
CA THR A 56 15.68 4.95 -7.11
C THR A 56 16.68 3.82 -7.36
N TYR A 57 17.70 3.77 -6.52
CA TYR A 57 18.77 2.78 -6.55
C TYR A 57 18.93 2.17 -5.16
N ASN A 58 19.53 0.99 -5.07
CA ASN A 58 19.87 0.39 -3.77
C ASN A 58 20.83 1.32 -2.99
N TYR A 59 20.69 1.41 -1.67
CA TYR A 59 21.57 2.21 -0.81
C TYR A 59 23.08 1.99 -1.07
N TYR A 60 23.47 0.75 -1.33
CA TYR A 60 24.87 0.37 -1.60
C TYR A 60 25.34 0.65 -3.04
N SER A 61 24.48 1.20 -3.91
CA SER A 61 24.93 1.73 -5.21
C SER A 61 25.90 2.91 -5.04
N LEU A 62 25.75 3.68 -3.96
CA LEU A 62 26.74 4.66 -3.53
C LEU A 62 27.85 3.95 -2.73
N PRO A 63 29.10 4.45 -2.78
CA PRO A 63 30.25 3.80 -2.18
C PRO A 63 30.30 4.03 -0.66
N PHE A 64 29.20 3.76 0.02
CA PHE A 64 29.11 3.64 1.46
C PHE A 64 29.71 2.31 1.93
N CYS A 65 29.84 2.18 3.23
CA CYS A 65 30.36 0.97 3.83
C CYS A 65 29.39 -0.18 3.63
N HIS A 66 29.88 -1.23 3.00
CA HIS A 66 29.13 -2.45 2.84
C HIS A 66 29.21 -3.28 4.12
N PRO A 67 28.10 -3.90 4.54
CA PRO A 67 28.09 -4.87 5.61
C PRO A 67 28.99 -6.06 5.23
N GLY A 68 29.53 -6.75 6.24
CA GLY A 68 30.38 -7.93 6.04
C GLY A 68 29.61 -9.12 5.45
N THR A 69 30.24 -10.29 5.41
CA THR A 69 29.73 -11.55 4.80
C THR A 69 28.22 -11.70 4.83
N ASN A 70 27.60 -11.67 3.64
CA ASN A 70 26.18 -11.94 3.33
C ASN A 70 25.18 -11.31 4.32
N PRO A 71 24.84 -10.01 4.17
CA PRO A 71 23.79 -9.41 4.99
C PRO A 71 22.46 -10.13 4.79
N ALA A 72 21.61 -10.12 5.81
CA ALA A 72 20.24 -10.60 5.66
C ALA A 72 19.47 -9.65 4.74
N HIS A 73 18.73 -10.20 3.78
CA HIS A 73 17.82 -9.45 2.92
C HIS A 73 16.38 -9.75 3.34
N LYS A 74 15.57 -8.71 3.43
CA LYS A 74 14.13 -8.78 3.62
C LYS A 74 13.47 -8.26 2.35
N TRP A 75 12.74 -9.14 1.69
CA TRP A 75 11.99 -8.83 0.47
C TRP A 75 10.51 -8.78 0.82
N GLY A 76 9.84 -7.70 0.43
CA GLY A 76 8.38 -7.66 0.49
C GLY A 76 7.73 -8.36 -0.69
N GLY A 77 6.43 -8.08 -0.87
CA GLY A 77 5.66 -8.61 -1.99
C GLY A 77 6.14 -8.11 -3.36
N LEU A 78 5.59 -8.69 -4.44
CA LEU A 78 5.95 -8.37 -5.83
C LEU A 78 5.88 -6.86 -6.14
N GLY A 79 4.90 -6.15 -5.57
CA GLY A 79 4.75 -4.70 -5.75
C GLY A 79 5.90 -3.89 -5.16
N GLU A 80 6.44 -4.30 -4.01
CA GLU A 80 7.57 -3.62 -3.35
C GLU A 80 8.88 -3.85 -4.10
N VAL A 81 9.09 -5.07 -4.58
CA VAL A 81 10.25 -5.42 -5.42
C VAL A 81 10.22 -4.63 -6.73
N LEU A 82 9.06 -4.51 -7.38
CA LEU A 82 8.90 -3.69 -8.59
C LEU A 82 9.07 -2.19 -8.31
N GLY A 83 8.78 -1.75 -7.08
CA GLY A 83 9.05 -0.39 -6.60
C GLY A 83 10.51 -0.13 -6.24
N GLY A 84 11.41 -1.12 -6.43
CA GLY A 84 12.83 -1.01 -6.15
C GLY A 84 13.18 -1.09 -4.65
N ASN A 85 12.27 -1.58 -3.81
CA ASN A 85 12.56 -1.79 -2.39
C ASN A 85 13.33 -3.10 -2.20
N GLU A 86 14.45 -2.99 -1.49
CA GLU A 86 15.29 -4.11 -1.09
C GLU A 86 15.85 -3.78 0.30
N LEU A 87 15.29 -4.38 1.35
CA LEU A 87 15.70 -4.11 2.71
C LEU A 87 16.91 -4.98 3.05
N ILE A 88 18.05 -4.35 3.32
CA ILE A 88 19.30 -5.04 3.66
C ILE A 88 19.70 -4.66 5.08
N ASP A 89 20.07 -5.65 5.89
CA ASP A 89 20.53 -5.41 7.25
C ASP A 89 21.82 -4.57 7.26
N SER A 90 21.79 -3.45 7.99
CA SER A 90 22.96 -2.58 8.16
C SER A 90 24.04 -3.16 9.08
N GLN A 91 23.75 -4.22 9.84
CA GLN A 91 24.63 -4.83 10.85
C GLN A 91 25.04 -3.88 11.99
N ILE A 92 24.27 -2.81 12.22
CA ILE A 92 24.48 -1.88 13.33
C ILE A 92 23.78 -2.42 14.58
N ASP A 93 24.53 -2.65 15.67
CA ASP A 93 23.97 -3.14 16.95
C ASP A 93 23.22 -2.02 17.68
N ILE A 94 21.89 -2.00 17.53
CA ILE A 94 20.99 -1.11 18.25
C ILE A 94 20.17 -1.94 19.24
N LYS A 95 20.18 -1.56 20.51
CA LYS A 95 19.43 -2.26 21.56
C LYS A 95 18.38 -1.36 22.18
N PHE A 96 17.20 -1.93 22.45
CA PHE A 96 16.08 -1.23 23.04
C PHE A 96 16.46 -0.65 24.42
N LEU A 97 16.19 0.64 24.61
CA LEU A 97 16.52 1.45 25.80
C LEU A 97 18.02 1.62 26.12
N LYS A 98 18.93 1.23 25.21
CA LYS A 98 20.36 1.50 25.36
C LYS A 98 20.83 2.65 24.47
N ASN A 99 21.25 3.73 25.13
CA ASN A 99 21.89 4.86 24.46
C ASN A 99 23.31 4.50 24.01
N VAL A 100 23.69 4.99 22.84
CA VAL A 100 25.03 4.86 22.26
C VAL A 100 25.51 6.26 21.90
N ASP A 101 26.50 6.79 22.64
CA ASP A 101 26.94 8.17 22.47
C ASP A 101 27.71 8.40 21.17
N LYS A 102 28.63 7.49 20.81
CA LYS A 102 29.32 7.48 19.53
C LYS A 102 29.98 6.13 19.28
N SER A 103 29.57 5.45 18.21
CA SER A 103 30.22 4.23 17.74
C SER A 103 30.61 4.37 16.27
N THR A 104 31.69 3.71 15.88
CA THR A 104 32.16 3.69 14.49
C THR A 104 31.42 2.58 13.74
N ILE A 105 30.86 2.92 12.58
CA ILE A 105 30.30 1.94 11.63
C ILE A 105 31.45 1.30 10.86
N CYS A 106 32.32 2.14 10.28
CA CYS A 106 33.38 1.74 9.37
C CYS A 106 34.31 2.94 9.08
N GLN A 107 35.47 2.64 8.48
CA GLN A 107 36.35 3.65 7.90
C GLN A 107 36.20 3.64 6.38
N LEU A 108 35.86 4.78 5.80
CA LEU A 108 35.67 4.93 4.37
C LEU A 108 36.88 5.62 3.75
N GLU A 109 37.63 4.90 2.92
CA GLU A 109 38.73 5.47 2.13
C GLU A 109 38.18 6.11 0.84
N LEU A 110 38.46 7.40 0.65
CA LEU A 110 37.99 8.18 -0.49
C LEU A 110 38.93 8.07 -1.69
N ASP A 111 38.59 7.22 -2.64
CA ASP A 111 39.23 7.20 -3.96
C ASP A 111 38.69 8.30 -4.87
N GLU A 112 39.44 8.66 -5.93
CA GLU A 112 39.00 9.67 -6.88
C GLU A 112 37.65 9.31 -7.54
N ALA A 113 37.42 8.02 -7.83
CA ALA A 113 36.15 7.53 -8.36
C ALA A 113 35.00 7.67 -7.35
N LYS A 114 35.23 7.33 -6.08
CA LYS A 114 34.22 7.46 -5.01
C LYS A 114 33.87 8.91 -4.75
N VAL A 115 34.88 9.79 -4.75
CA VAL A 115 34.68 11.24 -4.60
C VAL A 115 33.81 11.79 -5.74
N ARG A 116 34.04 11.36 -6.99
CA ARG A 116 33.20 11.78 -8.13
C ARG A 116 31.74 11.32 -7.96
N GLN A 117 31.51 10.07 -7.57
CA GLN A 117 30.15 9.57 -7.32
C GLN A 117 29.44 10.33 -6.19
N PHE A 118 30.12 10.62 -5.07
CA PHE A 118 29.50 11.40 -4.00
C PHE A 118 29.25 12.86 -4.41
N LYS A 119 30.13 13.47 -5.20
CA LYS A 119 29.90 14.84 -5.71
C LYS A 119 28.66 14.90 -6.60
N ASP A 120 28.53 13.96 -7.53
CA ASP A 120 27.36 13.85 -8.41
C ASP A 120 26.06 13.63 -7.61
N ALA A 121 26.10 12.77 -6.60
CA ALA A 121 24.97 12.57 -5.70
C ALA A 121 24.60 13.83 -4.90
N ILE A 122 25.59 14.61 -4.44
CA ILE A 122 25.36 15.85 -3.70
C ILE A 122 24.79 16.95 -4.62
N GLU A 123 25.30 17.08 -5.84
CA GLU A 123 24.81 18.05 -6.84
C GLU A 123 23.33 17.80 -7.19
N ASN A 124 22.95 16.54 -7.30
CA ASN A 124 21.56 16.13 -7.55
C ASN A 124 20.70 16.01 -6.28
N SER A 125 21.21 16.46 -5.12
CA SER A 125 20.51 16.42 -3.83
C SER A 125 19.96 15.03 -3.48
N TYR A 126 20.83 14.02 -3.53
CA TYR A 126 20.43 12.65 -3.23
C TYR A 126 20.01 12.49 -1.77
N TRP A 127 18.89 11.81 -1.57
CA TRP A 127 18.40 11.35 -0.28
C TRP A 127 18.53 9.82 -0.18
N PHE A 128 18.48 9.30 1.04
CA PHE A 128 18.42 7.87 1.32
C PHE A 128 17.29 7.56 2.29
N GLU A 129 16.80 6.33 2.20
CA GLU A 129 15.74 5.77 3.04
C GLU A 129 16.24 4.56 3.80
N PHE A 130 16.01 4.58 5.12
CA PHE A 130 16.18 3.45 6.01
C PHE A 130 14.84 3.10 6.66
N PHE A 131 14.74 1.86 7.14
CA PHE A 131 13.61 1.37 7.91
C PHE A 131 14.11 0.81 9.24
N MET A 132 13.44 1.16 10.33
CA MET A 132 13.73 0.60 11.64
C MET A 132 12.59 -0.32 12.06
N GLY A 133 12.94 -1.56 12.40
CA GLY A 133 11.99 -2.58 12.82
C GLY A 133 12.71 -3.80 13.38
N ILE A 134 11.95 -4.75 13.92
CA ILE A 134 12.53 -5.99 14.43
C ILE A 134 12.62 -7.02 13.30
N ILE A 135 13.68 -7.82 13.29
CA ILE A 135 13.60 -9.14 12.64
C ILE A 135 12.67 -9.95 13.52
N LEU A 136 11.41 -10.11 13.11
CA LEU A 136 10.59 -11.21 13.60
C LEU A 136 11.44 -12.45 13.37
N SER A 137 11.98 -12.98 14.48
CA SER A 137 12.91 -14.09 14.40
C SER A 137 12.14 -15.24 13.78
N ILE A 138 12.55 -15.59 12.56
CA ILE A 138 12.16 -16.78 11.78
C ILE A 138 12.16 -18.07 12.63
N TRP A 139 12.70 -18.05 13.85
CA TRP A 139 12.53 -19.09 14.87
C TRP A 139 11.07 -19.51 15.17
N LEU A 140 10.05 -18.75 14.75
CA LEU A 140 8.66 -19.22 14.79
C LEU A 140 8.30 -20.21 13.66
N THR A 141 8.97 -20.13 12.50
CA THR A 141 8.74 -21.05 11.37
C THR A 141 9.18 -22.49 11.66
N LEU A 142 10.11 -22.67 12.62
CA LEU A 142 10.59 -24.00 13.00
C LEU A 142 9.59 -24.75 13.92
N LEU A 143 8.67 -24.02 14.57
CA LEU A 143 7.58 -24.61 15.36
C LEU A 143 6.37 -24.96 14.48
N GLU A 144 6.16 -24.24 13.37
CA GLU A 144 5.12 -24.56 12.38
C GLU A 144 5.39 -25.87 11.62
N HIS A 145 6.66 -26.19 11.36
CA HIS A 145 7.01 -27.44 10.69
C HIS A 145 6.63 -28.69 11.51
N LEU A 146 6.49 -28.57 12.83
CA LEU A 146 6.09 -29.66 13.73
C LEU A 146 4.56 -29.86 13.84
N LEU A 147 3.76 -28.86 13.45
CA LEU A 147 2.28 -28.89 13.50
C LEU A 147 1.61 -29.14 12.13
N SER A 148 2.39 -29.20 11.05
CA SER A 148 1.91 -29.34 9.67
C SER A 148 1.15 -30.66 9.37
N SER A 149 1.10 -31.64 10.27
CA SER A 149 0.42 -32.91 10.00
C SER A 149 -1.10 -32.94 10.25
N LEU A 150 -1.71 -31.89 10.84
CA LEU A 150 -3.12 -31.94 11.25
C LEU A 150 -4.07 -30.86 10.67
N LEU A 151 -3.58 -29.86 9.92
CA LEU A 151 -4.42 -28.73 9.48
C LEU A 151 -4.34 -28.39 7.97
N PHE A 152 -4.14 -29.39 7.12
CA PHE A 152 -3.89 -29.20 5.69
C PHE A 152 -5.05 -28.62 4.84
N CYS A 153 -6.22 -28.30 5.42
CA CYS A 153 -7.37 -27.84 4.64
C CYS A 153 -7.88 -26.43 4.95
N PHE A 154 -7.39 -25.77 6.00
CA PHE A 154 -7.84 -24.40 6.36
C PHE A 154 -6.77 -23.32 6.14
N CYS A 155 -5.48 -23.69 5.99
CA CYS A 155 -4.41 -22.70 5.98
C CYS A 155 -4.03 -22.17 4.57
N HIS A 156 -4.50 -22.78 3.48
CA HIS A 156 -4.06 -22.38 2.12
C HIS A 156 -4.64 -21.03 1.65
N VAL A 157 -5.58 -20.44 2.40
CA VAL A 157 -6.05 -19.05 2.18
C VAL A 157 -5.32 -18.05 3.09
N CYS A 158 -4.67 -18.51 4.16
CA CYS A 158 -3.89 -17.64 5.05
C CYS A 158 -2.42 -17.55 4.63
N ALA A 159 -1.85 -18.60 4.03
CA ALA A 159 -0.45 -18.66 3.60
C ALA A 159 -0.13 -17.86 2.31
N PHE A 160 -0.96 -16.88 1.95
CA PHE A 160 -0.68 -15.94 0.85
C PHE A 160 -0.55 -14.49 1.34
N ASN A 161 -0.58 -14.29 2.66
CA ASN A 161 -0.36 -13.01 3.33
C ASN A 161 0.88 -13.06 4.24
N ASP A 162 1.99 -13.61 3.76
CA ASP A 162 3.31 -13.23 4.30
C ASP A 162 3.67 -11.81 3.85
N ALA A 163 2.73 -10.86 4.03
CA ALA A 163 2.98 -9.43 3.99
C ALA A 163 3.42 -8.97 5.39
N GLU A 164 4.51 -9.59 5.84
CA GLU A 164 5.33 -9.17 6.96
C GLU A 164 6.22 -8.01 6.44
N SER A 165 6.13 -6.75 6.87
CA SER A 165 5.76 -6.18 8.16
C SER A 165 5.23 -4.75 8.01
N SER A 166 4.01 -4.48 8.49
CA SER A 166 3.38 -3.15 8.47
C SER A 166 3.93 -2.17 9.54
N ASP A 167 5.00 -2.54 10.25
CA ASP A 167 5.42 -1.88 11.49
C ASP A 167 6.76 -1.14 11.42
N ASP A 168 7.45 -1.21 10.29
CA ASP A 168 8.75 -0.59 10.09
C ASP A 168 8.61 0.95 10.01
N LEU A 169 9.42 1.67 10.77
CA LEU A 169 9.41 3.13 10.81
C LEU A 169 10.43 3.70 9.82
N PRO A 170 10.02 4.53 8.84
CA PRO A 170 10.94 5.08 7.87
C PRO A 170 11.80 6.19 8.48
N LEU A 171 13.05 6.26 8.04
CA LEU A 171 13.98 7.35 8.29
C LEU A 171 14.55 7.84 6.98
N TRP A 172 14.65 9.15 6.84
CA TRP A 172 15.23 9.79 5.66
C TRP A 172 16.40 10.69 6.04
N GLY A 173 17.35 10.83 5.12
CA GLY A 173 18.45 11.77 5.25
C GLY A 173 19.08 12.08 3.89
N PHE A 174 19.88 13.14 3.83
CA PHE A 174 20.59 13.56 2.63
C PHE A 174 22.01 13.01 2.62
N VAL A 175 22.55 12.65 1.46
CA VAL A 175 23.93 12.13 1.39
C VAL A 175 24.94 13.21 1.85
N GLY A 176 24.74 14.44 1.41
CA GLY A 176 25.60 15.58 1.72
C GLY A 176 24.96 16.89 1.26
N GLU A 177 25.72 17.97 1.36
CA GLU A 177 25.26 19.30 0.97
C GLU A 177 26.41 20.08 0.29
N LEU A 178 26.03 21.06 -0.52
CA LEU A 178 26.96 22.01 -1.11
C LEU A 178 27.06 23.23 -0.19
N HIS A 179 28.19 23.41 0.50
CA HIS A 179 28.42 24.64 1.25
C HIS A 179 28.90 25.75 0.33
N PRO A 180 28.23 26.92 0.29
CA PRO A 180 28.69 28.06 -0.49
C PRO A 180 30.03 28.55 0.08
N ASP A 181 31.09 28.49 -0.73
CA ASP A 181 32.37 29.09 -0.37
C ASP A 181 32.35 30.56 -0.79
N LYS A 182 32.79 31.47 0.10
CA LYS A 182 32.88 32.90 -0.23
C LYS A 182 33.99 33.19 -1.26
N ASN A 183 34.91 32.25 -1.46
CA ASN A 183 36.11 32.44 -2.29
C ASN A 183 36.04 31.76 -3.68
N SER A 184 35.03 30.94 -3.95
CA SER A 184 34.87 30.25 -5.25
C SER A 184 33.41 30.21 -5.63
N ASP A 185 33.11 30.46 -6.90
CA ASP A 185 31.75 30.33 -7.47
C ASP A 185 31.24 28.86 -7.39
N ASN A 186 32.16 27.91 -7.21
CA ASN A 186 31.86 26.52 -6.96
C ASN A 186 31.85 26.26 -5.44
N GLY A 187 30.67 25.94 -4.89
CA GLY A 187 30.54 25.53 -3.50
C GLY A 187 31.38 24.29 -3.17
N LYS A 188 31.70 24.11 -1.89
CA LYS A 188 32.43 22.93 -1.39
C LYS A 188 31.45 21.81 -1.09
N HIS A 189 31.58 20.69 -1.80
CA HIS A 189 30.82 19.46 -1.51
C HIS A 189 31.27 18.87 -0.17
N VAL A 190 30.32 18.74 0.76
CA VAL A 190 30.54 18.11 2.05
C VAL A 190 29.66 16.87 2.22
N LEU A 191 30.24 15.83 2.81
CA LEU A 191 29.57 14.58 3.14
C LEU A 191 29.29 14.52 4.64
N TYR A 192 28.10 14.08 5.02
CA TYR A 192 27.76 13.84 6.42
C TYR A 192 28.36 12.52 6.92
N THR A 193 29.20 12.60 7.96
CA THR A 193 29.93 11.43 8.49
C THR A 193 29.34 10.87 9.78
N HIS A 194 28.51 11.65 10.49
CA HIS A 194 27.86 11.22 11.72
C HIS A 194 26.35 11.11 11.54
N LYS A 195 25.79 9.94 11.86
CA LYS A 195 24.33 9.67 11.87
C LYS A 195 23.83 9.64 13.32
N ASN A 196 23.08 10.66 13.73
CA ASN A 196 22.47 10.74 15.05
C ASN A 196 21.00 10.31 14.98
N ILE A 197 20.73 9.12 15.52
CA ILE A 197 19.42 8.48 15.50
C ILE A 197 18.73 8.71 16.84
N VAL A 198 17.58 9.37 16.82
CA VAL A 198 16.77 9.66 18.01
C VAL A 198 15.49 8.83 17.95
N ILE A 199 15.37 7.86 18.85
CA ILE A 199 14.26 6.93 18.92
C ILE A 199 13.33 7.34 20.04
N LYS A 200 12.07 7.65 19.70
CA LYS A 200 11.01 7.95 20.66
C LYS A 200 10.23 6.67 20.98
N TYR A 201 10.13 6.34 22.26
CA TYR A 201 9.42 5.15 22.73
C TYR A 201 8.34 5.51 23.74
N ASN A 202 7.30 4.69 23.81
CA ASN A 202 6.28 4.76 24.84
C ASN A 202 6.11 3.36 25.43
N LYS A 203 6.48 3.20 26.71
CA LYS A 203 6.54 1.91 27.41
C LYS A 203 7.47 0.92 26.69
N ASP A 204 6.90 -0.14 26.14
CA ASP A 204 7.52 -1.25 25.42
C ASP A 204 7.41 -1.08 23.90
N GLN A 205 6.98 0.07 23.38
CA GLN A 205 6.78 0.24 21.93
C GLN A 205 7.58 1.42 21.38
N ILE A 206 8.15 1.22 20.20
CA ILE A 206 8.79 2.29 19.42
C ILE A 206 7.69 3.05 18.69
N ILE A 207 7.69 4.36 18.85
CA ILE A 207 6.64 5.23 18.31
C ILE A 207 7.13 5.99 17.09
N HIS A 208 8.31 6.60 17.19
CA HIS A 208 8.81 7.46 16.13
C HIS A 208 10.33 7.45 16.12
N VAL A 209 10.91 7.46 14.94
CA VAL A 209 12.36 7.54 14.79
C VAL A 209 12.72 8.76 13.97
N ASN A 210 13.72 9.50 14.42
CA ASN A 210 14.27 10.63 13.68
C ASN A 210 15.75 10.38 13.39
N LEU A 211 16.17 10.73 12.18
CA LEU A 211 17.58 10.71 11.79
C LEU A 211 18.06 12.14 11.56
N THR A 212 19.12 12.50 12.25
CA THR A 212 19.83 13.78 12.08
C THR A 212 21.25 13.52 11.63
N GLN A 213 21.74 14.33 10.71
CA GLN A 213 23.06 14.18 10.15
C GLN A 213 23.96 15.30 10.61
N GLU A 214 25.15 14.94 11.06
CA GLU A 214 26.09 15.84 11.69
C GLU A 214 27.50 15.61 11.14
N SER A 215 28.43 16.48 11.55
CA SER A 215 29.85 16.42 11.17
C SER A 215 30.07 16.42 9.64
N PRO A 216 29.73 17.52 8.94
CA PRO A 216 30.05 17.66 7.53
C PRO A 216 31.56 17.65 7.33
N LYS A 217 32.05 16.80 6.42
CA LYS A 217 33.46 16.70 6.04
C LYS A 217 33.62 16.95 4.55
N PRO A 218 34.63 17.74 4.12
CA PRO A 218 34.87 17.99 2.70
C PRO A 218 35.30 16.70 1.99
N LEU A 219 34.83 16.53 0.75
CA LEU A 219 35.19 15.41 -0.11
C LEU A 219 36.53 15.68 -0.83
N GLU A 220 37.60 15.10 -0.30
CA GLU A 220 38.95 15.15 -0.89
C GLU A 220 39.47 13.72 -1.13
N ALA A 221 40.05 13.46 -2.30
CA ALA A 221 40.62 12.17 -2.63
C ALA A 221 41.85 11.86 -1.74
N GLY A 222 41.97 10.60 -1.31
CA GLY A 222 43.05 10.12 -0.44
C GLY A 222 42.82 10.34 1.06
N ARG A 223 41.69 10.92 1.47
CA ARG A 223 41.32 11.01 2.89
C ARG A 223 40.53 9.79 3.34
N VAL A 224 40.73 9.39 4.60
CA VAL A 224 39.91 8.39 5.28
C VAL A 224 38.89 9.11 6.14
N LEU A 225 37.60 8.78 5.97
CA LEU A 225 36.50 9.30 6.75
C LEU A 225 35.95 8.23 7.69
N ASP A 226 35.96 8.50 8.99
CA ASP A 226 35.32 7.63 9.98
C ASP A 226 33.81 7.86 9.99
N MET A 227 33.05 6.87 9.51
CA MET A 227 31.59 6.89 9.57
C MET A 227 31.15 6.46 10.94
N THR A 228 30.36 7.28 11.61
CA THR A 228 29.96 7.05 13.01
C THR A 228 28.46 7.21 13.18
N TYR A 229 27.90 6.55 14.18
CA TYR A 229 26.51 6.69 14.57
C TYR A 229 26.37 6.94 16.07
N SER A 230 25.25 7.53 16.46
CA SER A 230 24.81 7.67 17.84
C SER A 230 23.32 7.35 17.93
N VAL A 231 22.90 6.79 19.07
CA VAL A 231 21.51 6.41 19.33
C VAL A 231 21.06 7.01 20.66
N LYS A 232 19.95 7.75 20.63
CA LYS A 232 19.35 8.33 21.84
C LYS A 232 17.89 7.91 21.97
N TRP A 233 17.56 7.30 23.10
CA TRP A 233 16.20 6.91 23.45
C TRP A 233 15.50 8.00 24.26
N LEU A 234 14.33 8.43 23.79
CA LEU A 234 13.51 9.47 24.43
C LEU A 234 12.11 8.93 24.69
N GLN A 235 11.60 9.14 25.90
CA GLN A 235 10.23 8.74 26.23
C GLN A 235 9.22 9.74 25.63
N THR A 236 8.11 9.25 25.07
CA THR A 236 7.00 10.05 24.55
C THR A 236 5.65 9.62 25.12
N ASN A 237 4.69 10.53 25.11
CA ASN A 237 3.30 10.30 25.56
C ASN A 237 2.35 9.89 24.41
N VAL A 238 2.84 9.83 23.17
CA VAL A 238 2.05 9.43 21.99
C VAL A 238 1.77 7.93 22.04
N THR A 239 0.52 7.54 21.81
CA THR A 239 0.08 6.14 21.77
C THR A 239 0.47 5.47 20.45
N PHE A 240 0.78 4.17 20.48
CA PHE A 240 1.16 3.39 19.29
C PHE A 240 0.18 3.51 18.12
N ALA A 241 -1.13 3.51 18.40
CA ALA A 241 -2.17 3.67 17.37
C ALA A 241 -2.07 4.99 16.56
N ARG A 242 -1.52 6.06 17.15
CA ARG A 242 -1.36 7.38 16.52
C ARG A 242 0.07 7.66 16.04
N ARG A 243 0.91 6.61 15.97
CA ARG A 243 2.32 6.79 15.63
C ARG A 243 2.54 7.27 14.20
N PHE A 244 1.67 6.85 13.28
CA PHE A 244 1.79 7.18 11.86
C PHE A 244 1.22 8.55 11.49
N ASP A 245 0.44 9.18 12.36
CA ASP A 245 -0.14 10.51 12.12
C ASP A 245 0.94 11.53 11.72
N VAL A 246 2.13 11.45 12.33
CA VAL A 246 3.29 12.31 12.02
C VAL A 246 3.80 12.14 10.59
N TYR A 247 3.73 10.93 10.03
CA TYR A 247 4.18 10.64 8.66
C TYR A 247 3.08 10.90 7.62
N LEU A 248 1.81 10.84 8.03
CA LEU A 248 0.65 11.10 7.18
C LEU A 248 0.33 12.60 7.03
N ASP A 249 0.78 13.44 7.97
CA ASP A 249 0.49 14.87 8.03
C ASP A 249 1.24 15.75 6.99
N TYR A 250 1.88 15.15 5.99
CA TYR A 250 2.70 15.91 5.06
C TYR A 250 1.86 16.50 3.90
N PRO A 251 1.72 17.84 3.78
CA PRO A 251 1.06 18.51 2.65
C PRO A 251 1.81 18.35 1.30
N PHE A 252 2.69 17.35 1.19
CA PHE A 252 3.53 17.07 0.02
C PHE A 252 2.77 16.37 -1.10
N PHE A 253 1.73 15.60 -0.80
CA PHE A 253 1.00 14.84 -1.83
C PHE A 253 -0.16 15.62 -2.48
N GLU A 254 -0.41 16.86 -2.07
CA GLU A 254 -1.34 17.78 -2.76
C GLU A 254 -0.70 18.50 -3.96
N HIS A 255 0.42 17.99 -4.50
CA HIS A 255 0.93 18.45 -5.79
C HIS A 255 -0.06 18.09 -6.90
N GLN A 256 -1.04 18.98 -7.14
CA GLN A 256 -1.70 19.43 -8.38
C GLN A 256 -2.09 18.41 -9.49
N ILE A 257 -1.83 17.12 -9.33
CA ILE A 257 -1.90 16.09 -10.38
C ILE A 257 -3.24 15.35 -10.34
N HIS A 258 -3.90 15.24 -9.18
CA HIS A 258 -5.20 14.58 -9.11
C HIS A 258 -6.29 15.35 -9.89
N TRP A 259 -6.21 16.68 -9.94
CA TRP A 259 -7.15 17.47 -10.76
C TRP A 259 -6.97 17.24 -12.27
N PHE A 260 -5.77 16.87 -12.74
CA PHE A 260 -5.52 16.58 -14.15
C PHE A 260 -6.19 15.25 -14.59
N SER A 261 -6.15 14.21 -13.76
CA SER A 261 -6.84 12.94 -14.06
C SER A 261 -8.36 13.07 -13.97
N VAL A 262 -8.87 13.85 -12.99
CA VAL A 262 -10.30 14.16 -12.87
C VAL A 262 -10.81 14.93 -14.08
N PHE A 263 -10.06 15.93 -14.56
CA PHE A 263 -10.43 16.69 -15.75
C PHE A 263 -10.43 15.83 -17.02
N ASN A 264 -9.42 14.97 -17.19
CA ASN A 264 -9.33 14.06 -18.34
C ASN A 264 -10.51 13.07 -18.40
N SER A 265 -10.94 12.55 -17.25
CA SER A 265 -12.12 11.68 -17.17
C SER A 265 -13.43 12.47 -17.42
N PHE A 266 -13.56 13.68 -16.88
CA PHE A 266 -14.77 14.49 -16.99
C PHE A 266 -15.07 14.94 -18.43
N MET A 267 -14.04 15.29 -19.20
CA MET A 267 -14.20 15.66 -20.62
C MET A 267 -14.79 14.52 -21.46
N MET A 268 -14.39 13.27 -21.18
CA MET A 268 -14.92 12.09 -21.87
C MET A 268 -16.43 11.89 -21.60
N VAL A 269 -16.87 12.13 -20.35
CA VAL A 269 -18.29 12.00 -19.97
C VAL A 269 -19.15 13.05 -20.66
N ILE A 270 -18.70 14.32 -20.72
CA ILE A 270 -19.42 15.38 -21.44
C ILE A 270 -19.53 15.03 -22.93
N PHE A 271 -18.45 14.54 -23.53
CA PHE A 271 -18.45 14.17 -24.94
C PHE A 271 -19.43 13.02 -25.24
N LEU A 272 -19.39 11.95 -24.45
CA LEU A 272 -20.30 10.81 -24.60
C LEU A 272 -21.77 11.20 -24.38
N THR A 273 -22.06 11.99 -23.35
CA THR A 273 -23.44 12.45 -23.08
C THR A 273 -23.95 13.38 -24.18
N GLY A 274 -23.09 14.25 -24.74
CA GLY A 274 -23.40 15.09 -25.89
C GLY A 274 -23.74 14.28 -27.14
N LEU A 275 -22.95 13.26 -27.48
CA LEU A 275 -23.23 12.37 -28.61
C LEU A 275 -24.55 11.60 -28.43
N VAL A 276 -24.78 11.03 -27.25
CA VAL A 276 -26.04 10.32 -26.95
C VAL A 276 -27.23 11.26 -27.06
N SER A 277 -27.13 12.47 -26.49
CA SER A 277 -28.19 13.49 -26.58
C SER A 277 -28.44 13.93 -28.02
N MET A 278 -27.40 14.12 -28.84
CA MET A 278 -27.55 14.47 -30.25
C MET A 278 -28.24 13.35 -31.04
N ILE A 279 -27.86 12.09 -30.82
CA ILE A 279 -28.51 10.94 -31.46
C ILE A 279 -29.98 10.89 -31.04
N LEU A 280 -30.27 11.00 -29.75
CA LEU A 280 -31.63 10.97 -29.22
C LEU A 280 -32.49 12.15 -29.72
N MET A 281 -31.94 13.36 -29.79
CA MET A 281 -32.64 14.51 -30.38
C MET A 281 -32.86 14.33 -31.87
N ARG A 282 -31.91 13.70 -32.59
CA ARG A 282 -32.05 13.41 -34.01
C ARG A 282 -33.11 12.34 -34.27
N THR A 283 -33.19 11.30 -33.44
CA THR A 283 -34.25 10.29 -33.53
C THR A 283 -35.59 10.88 -33.16
N LEU A 284 -35.69 11.61 -32.04
CA LEU A 284 -36.95 12.23 -31.62
C LEU A 284 -37.47 13.21 -32.65
N ARG A 285 -36.63 14.10 -33.20
CA ARG A 285 -37.07 15.06 -34.22
C ARG A 285 -37.52 14.35 -35.51
N ASN A 286 -36.88 13.24 -35.87
CA ASN A 286 -37.28 12.43 -37.01
C ASN A 286 -38.62 11.71 -36.75
N ASP A 287 -38.80 11.16 -35.55
CA ASP A 287 -40.03 10.46 -35.16
C ASP A 287 -41.19 11.45 -35.04
N TYR A 288 -41.00 12.62 -34.41
CA TYR A 288 -42.01 13.69 -34.38
C TYR A 288 -42.39 14.18 -35.78
N ALA A 289 -41.42 14.33 -36.69
CA ALA A 289 -41.71 14.72 -38.07
C ALA A 289 -42.46 13.62 -38.84
N LYS A 290 -42.22 12.35 -38.51
CA LYS A 290 -42.96 11.21 -39.04
C LYS A 290 -44.40 11.19 -38.52
N TYR A 291 -44.61 11.31 -37.21
CA TYR A 291 -45.95 11.35 -36.61
C TYR A 291 -46.78 12.55 -37.10
N ALA A 292 -46.16 13.73 -37.24
CA ALA A 292 -46.86 14.91 -37.77
C ALA A 292 -47.26 14.78 -39.26
N ARG A 293 -46.59 13.90 -40.02
CA ARG A 293 -46.96 13.59 -41.42
C ARG A 293 -48.00 12.48 -41.48
N GLU A 294 -47.89 11.49 -40.60
CA GLU A 294 -48.87 10.43 -40.46
C GLU A 294 -50.22 11.06 -40.03
N ASP A 295 -50.33 11.87 -38.97
CA ASP A 295 -51.61 12.49 -38.54
C ASP A 295 -52.42 13.15 -39.69
N ASP A 296 -51.78 13.87 -40.62
CA ASP A 296 -52.44 14.54 -41.76
C ASP A 296 -52.91 13.55 -42.86
N ASP A 297 -52.18 12.46 -43.11
CA ASP A 297 -52.53 11.43 -44.10
C ASP A 297 -53.46 10.34 -43.53
N LEU A 298 -53.64 10.33 -42.21
CA LEU A 298 -54.07 9.16 -41.46
C LEU A 298 -55.39 9.30 -40.69
N GLU A 299 -55.92 10.51 -40.56
CA GLU A 299 -57.22 10.75 -39.91
C GLU A 299 -58.36 9.96 -40.59
N SER A 300 -58.16 9.45 -41.81
CA SER A 300 -59.13 8.63 -42.54
C SER A 300 -58.92 7.09 -42.47
N LEU A 301 -57.81 6.55 -41.96
CA LEU A 301 -57.51 5.10 -42.07
C LEU A 301 -56.85 4.36 -40.86
N GLU A 302 -56.22 5.00 -39.84
CA GLU A 302 -55.61 4.26 -38.68
C GLU A 302 -56.43 4.22 -37.40
N ARG A 303 -57.63 4.79 -37.33
CA ARG A 303 -58.40 4.74 -36.07
C ARG A 303 -58.68 3.29 -35.59
N ASP A 304 -58.56 2.31 -36.48
CA ASP A 304 -58.70 0.87 -36.17
C ASP A 304 -57.36 0.11 -36.05
N VAL A 305 -56.20 0.67 -36.42
CA VAL A 305 -54.87 -0.01 -36.35
C VAL A 305 -54.02 0.51 -35.17
N SER A 306 -54.23 1.75 -34.73
CA SER A 306 -53.45 2.39 -33.66
C SER A 306 -53.69 1.80 -32.26
N GLU A 307 -54.82 1.11 -32.03
CA GLU A 307 -55.07 0.37 -30.78
C GLU A 307 -54.13 -0.85 -30.59
N GLU A 308 -53.36 -1.24 -31.61
CA GLU A 308 -52.48 -2.42 -31.60
C GLU A 308 -50.98 -2.09 -31.43
N SER A 309 -50.65 -0.85 -31.03
CA SER A 309 -49.26 -0.42 -30.82
C SER A 309 -48.61 -1.06 -29.56
N GLY A 310 -48.09 -2.28 -29.77
CA GLY A 310 -46.87 -2.85 -29.19
C GLY A 310 -46.78 -2.97 -27.65
N TRP A 311 -46.48 -1.88 -26.96
CA TRP A 311 -46.12 -1.90 -25.52
C TRP A 311 -47.31 -2.19 -24.60
N LYS A 312 -48.54 -1.84 -25.02
CA LYS A 312 -49.77 -2.23 -24.31
C LYS A 312 -50.07 -3.73 -24.44
N LEU A 313 -49.69 -4.36 -25.55
CA LEU A 313 -49.81 -5.81 -25.75
C LEU A 313 -48.76 -6.62 -24.96
N VAL A 314 -47.62 -6.01 -24.62
CA VAL A 314 -46.55 -6.63 -23.82
C VAL A 314 -47.06 -7.07 -22.44
N HIS A 315 -48.06 -6.39 -21.86
CA HIS A 315 -48.69 -6.83 -20.61
C HIS A 315 -49.29 -8.26 -20.73
N GLY A 316 -49.76 -8.65 -21.92
CA GLY A 316 -50.24 -10.02 -22.19
C GLY A 316 -49.13 -11.05 -22.37
N ASP A 317 -47.95 -10.64 -22.87
CA ASP A 317 -46.79 -11.52 -23.07
C ASP A 317 -45.93 -11.71 -21.81
N VAL A 318 -46.06 -10.84 -20.80
CA VAL A 318 -45.43 -11.01 -19.46
C VAL A 318 -45.83 -12.33 -18.80
N PHE A 319 -47.01 -12.87 -19.12
CA PHE A 319 -47.51 -14.13 -18.56
C PHE A 319 -47.15 -15.36 -19.40
N ARG A 320 -46.47 -15.21 -20.54
CA ARG A 320 -46.10 -16.35 -21.38
C ARG A 320 -44.85 -17.02 -20.83
N PRO A 321 -44.87 -18.33 -20.52
CA PRO A 321 -43.69 -19.00 -19.98
C PRO A 321 -42.56 -19.02 -21.02
N PRO A 322 -41.33 -18.62 -20.66
CA PRO A 322 -40.20 -18.62 -21.59
C PRO A 322 -39.80 -20.05 -21.94
N ARG A 323 -39.32 -20.25 -23.18
CA ARG A 323 -38.88 -21.57 -23.71
C ARG A 323 -37.84 -22.29 -22.83
N TYR A 324 -37.03 -21.53 -22.07
CA TYR A 324 -35.93 -22.07 -21.23
C TYR A 324 -36.04 -21.61 -19.76
N LEU A 325 -37.15 -21.95 -19.10
CA LEU A 325 -37.46 -21.55 -17.72
C LEU A 325 -36.38 -21.97 -16.70
N ALA A 326 -35.80 -23.16 -16.87
CA ALA A 326 -34.74 -23.67 -15.98
C ALA A 326 -33.45 -22.84 -16.05
N LEU A 327 -33.07 -22.39 -17.25
CA LEU A 327 -31.86 -21.57 -17.43
C LEU A 327 -32.07 -20.15 -16.91
N LEU A 328 -33.25 -19.57 -17.17
CA LEU A 328 -33.59 -18.24 -16.65
C LEU A 328 -33.62 -18.22 -15.12
N SER A 329 -34.27 -19.21 -14.49
CA SER A 329 -34.32 -19.32 -13.03
C SER A 329 -32.94 -19.57 -12.41
N ALA A 330 -32.09 -20.36 -13.06
CA ALA A 330 -30.71 -20.55 -12.64
C ALA A 330 -29.91 -19.25 -12.69
N VAL A 331 -29.97 -18.49 -13.79
CA VAL A 331 -29.24 -17.22 -13.96
C VAL A 331 -29.74 -16.13 -13.01
N VAL A 332 -31.06 -16.01 -12.82
CA VAL A 332 -31.63 -15.04 -11.88
C VAL A 332 -31.29 -15.42 -10.44
N GLY A 333 -31.34 -16.71 -10.11
CA GLY A 333 -30.97 -17.21 -8.78
C GLY A 333 -29.49 -16.98 -8.46
N THR A 334 -28.58 -17.33 -9.37
CA THR A 334 -27.15 -17.11 -9.18
C THR A 334 -26.80 -15.62 -9.19
N GLY A 335 -27.45 -14.82 -10.06
CA GLY A 335 -27.29 -13.37 -10.10
C GLY A 335 -27.72 -12.69 -8.79
N ALA A 336 -28.88 -13.09 -8.24
CA ALA A 336 -29.35 -12.58 -6.95
C ALA A 336 -28.43 -12.99 -5.79
N GLN A 337 -27.91 -14.23 -5.79
CA GLN A 337 -26.95 -14.70 -4.79
C GLN A 337 -25.63 -13.91 -4.84
N LEU A 338 -25.08 -13.68 -6.04
CA LEU A 338 -23.89 -12.86 -6.25
C LEU A 338 -24.11 -11.41 -5.81
N ALA A 339 -25.25 -10.82 -6.19
CA ALA A 339 -25.58 -9.44 -5.81
C ALA A 339 -25.69 -9.29 -4.29
N MET A 340 -26.31 -10.25 -3.60
CA MET A 340 -26.43 -10.24 -2.14
C MET A 340 -25.07 -10.43 -1.46
N LEU A 341 -24.23 -11.33 -1.98
CA LEU A 341 -22.86 -11.52 -1.48
C LEU A 341 -22.03 -10.24 -1.62
N VAL A 342 -22.07 -9.60 -2.79
CA VAL A 342 -21.34 -8.34 -3.04
C VAL A 342 -21.83 -7.24 -2.09
N LEU A 343 -23.15 -7.09 -1.92
CA LEU A 343 -23.73 -6.12 -0.98
C LEU A 343 -23.26 -6.37 0.46
N LEU A 344 -23.30 -7.63 0.92
CA LEU A 344 -22.90 -8.00 2.28
C LEU A 344 -21.41 -7.70 2.52
N VAL A 345 -20.53 -8.03 1.57
CA VAL A 345 -19.10 -7.75 1.66
C VAL A 345 -18.85 -6.25 1.75
N ILE A 346 -19.55 -5.43 0.94
CA ILE A 346 -19.44 -3.97 0.99
C ILE A 346 -19.89 -3.43 2.37
N LEU A 347 -21.02 -3.92 2.89
CA LEU A 347 -21.51 -3.51 4.21
C LEU A 347 -20.54 -3.90 5.33
N LEU A 348 -19.99 -5.11 5.29
CA LEU A 348 -18.98 -5.56 6.25
C LEU A 348 -17.69 -4.76 6.15
N ALA A 349 -17.26 -4.37 4.94
CA ALA A 349 -16.11 -3.50 4.76
C ALA A 349 -16.36 -2.12 5.39
N ILE A 350 -17.51 -1.50 5.13
CA ILE A 350 -17.88 -0.20 5.72
C ILE A 350 -17.93 -0.28 7.25
N VAL A 351 -18.57 -1.31 7.80
CA VAL A 351 -18.65 -1.50 9.27
C VAL A 351 -17.27 -1.79 9.86
N GLY A 352 -16.46 -2.63 9.21
CA GLY A 352 -15.09 -2.95 9.63
C GLY A 352 -14.20 -1.70 9.67
N THR A 353 -14.31 -0.82 8.68
CA THR A 353 -13.58 0.46 8.67
C THR A 353 -14.09 1.49 9.68
N LEU A 354 -15.28 1.28 10.26
CA LEU A 354 -15.88 2.19 11.24
C LEU A 354 -15.66 1.72 12.70
N TYR A 355 -15.27 0.46 12.89
CA TYR A 355 -15.02 -0.17 14.20
C TYR A 355 -13.55 -0.53 14.46
N VAL A 356 -12.68 -0.37 13.45
CA VAL A 356 -11.23 -0.16 13.61
C VAL A 356 -11.00 1.33 13.72
#